data_AF-A0AAW8KC13-F1
#
_entry.id   AF-A0AAW8KC13-F1
#
_cell.length_a   1.000
_cell.length_b   1.000
_cell.length_c   1.000
_cell.angle_alpha   90.00
_cell.angle_beta   90.00
_cell.angle_gamma   90.00
#
_symmetry.space_group_name_H-M   'P 1'
#
loop_
_entity.id
_entity.type
_entity.pdbx_description
1 polymer ?
#
loop_
_entity_poly.entity_id
_entity_poly.type
_entity_poly.pdbx_seq_one_letter_code
_entity_poly.pdbx_strand_id
1 'polypeptide(L)' 'MGKIDYTKAPLPIEESNCVAIPLEVIDKNVAYEIVLEMNNSFHARIYVIDKGNRLEVKYIDARKSTCN' A
#
# COMPACT_ATOMS: atom_id res chain seq x y z
N MET A 1 7.54 -3.59 -27.89
CA MET A 1 7.25 -3.75 -26.45
C MET A 1 6.72 -2.41 -25.94
N GLY A 2 5.40 -2.22 -25.92
CA GLY A 2 4.79 -0.92 -25.55
C GLY A 2 4.67 -0.77 -24.04
N LYS A 3 5.08 0.37 -23.49
CA LYS A 3 4.81 0.74 -22.10
C LYS A 3 3.30 0.97 -21.93
N ILE A 4 2.70 0.29 -20.95
CA ILE A 4 1.31 0.52 -20.57
C ILE A 4 1.28 1.75 -19.66
N ASP A 5 0.57 2.78 -20.10
CA ASP A 5 0.34 4.02 -19.34
C ASP A 5 -0.97 3.87 -18.56
N TYR A 6 -0.86 3.60 -17.26
CA TYR A 6 -1.98 3.31 -16.35
C TYR A 6 -2.85 4.53 -16.04
N THR A 7 -2.58 5.70 -16.63
CA THR A 7 -3.32 6.94 -16.35
C THR A 7 -4.68 7.05 -17.04
N LYS A 8 -4.99 6.16 -18.00
CA LYS A 8 -6.22 6.25 -18.83
C LYS A 8 -6.99 4.96 -19.01
N ALA A 9 -6.48 3.83 -18.50
CA ALA A 9 -7.21 2.57 -18.50
C ALA A 9 -8.00 2.47 -17.19
N PRO A 10 -9.25 1.97 -17.21
CA PRO A 10 -9.92 1.61 -15.96
C PRO A 10 -9.00 0.64 -15.22
N LEU A 11 -8.70 0.97 -13.97
CA LEU A 11 -7.89 0.11 -13.12
C LEU A 11 -8.56 -1.27 -13.11
N PRO A 12 -7.80 -2.37 -13.16
CA PRO A 12 -8.37 -3.73 -13.13
C PRO A 12 -9.07 -4.07 -11.79
N ILE A 13 -9.14 -3.10 -10.88
CA ILE A 13 -9.72 -3.19 -9.55
C ILE A 13 -10.71 -2.05 -9.44
N GLU A 14 -12.00 -2.36 -9.26
CA GLU A 14 -12.98 -1.33 -8.96
C GLU A 14 -12.78 -0.80 -7.53
N GLU A 15 -12.88 0.51 -7.33
CA GLU A 15 -12.73 1.12 -6.00
C GLU A 15 -13.72 0.57 -4.96
N SER A 16 -14.91 0.13 -5.42
CA SER A 16 -15.92 -0.55 -4.59
C SER A 16 -15.40 -1.83 -3.92
N ASN A 17 -14.37 -2.46 -4.49
CA ASN A 17 -13.72 -3.66 -3.97
C ASN A 17 -12.52 -3.34 -3.06
N CYS A 18 -12.22 -2.07 -2.83
CA CYS A 18 -11.10 -1.63 -2.01
C CYS A 18 -11.56 -1.30 -0.58
N VAL A 19 -10.68 -1.54 0.39
CA VAL A 19 -10.84 -1.07 1.77
C VAL A 19 -10.06 0.21 1.93
N ALA A 20 -10.74 1.30 2.29
CA ALA A 20 -10.09 2.57 2.61
C ALA A 20 -9.42 2.47 3.98
N ILE A 21 -8.13 2.80 4.04
CA ILE A 21 -7.36 2.84 5.28
C ILE A 21 -7.12 4.31 5.65
N PRO A 22 -7.65 4.81 6.78
CA PRO A 22 -7.41 6.19 7.21
C PRO A 22 -5.93 6.39 7.49
N LEU A 23 -5.30 7.38 6.84
CA LEU A 23 -3.87 7.65 7.04
C LEU A 23 -3.57 8.35 8.36
N GLU A 24 -4.59 8.95 8.99
CA GLU A 24 -4.49 9.61 10.30
C GLU A 24 -4.22 8.64 11.46
N VAL A 25 -4.48 7.34 11.28
CA VAL A 25 -4.18 6.30 12.27
C VAL A 25 -2.84 5.59 12.01
N ILE A 26 -2.12 5.98 10.97
CA ILE A 26 -0.83 5.37 10.57
C ILE A 26 0.30 6.35 10.86
N ASP A 27 1.18 5.96 11.78
CA ASP A 27 2.41 6.69 12.05
C ASP A 27 3.37 6.62 10.86
N LYS A 28 3.95 7.76 10.53
CA LYS A 28 4.83 7.89 9.36
C LYS A 28 6.19 7.27 9.66
N ASN A 29 6.79 6.65 8.65
CA ASN A 29 8.05 5.90 8.74
C ASN A 29 8.02 4.72 9.74
N VAL A 30 6.84 4.29 10.17
CA VAL A 30 6.63 3.08 10.96
C VAL A 30 6.13 1.96 10.05
N ALA A 31 6.64 0.74 10.26
CA ALA A 31 6.21 -0.43 9.53
C ALA A 31 4.90 -0.97 10.13
N TYR A 32 3.86 -1.06 9.32
CA TYR A 32 2.58 -1.67 9.69
C TYR A 32 2.37 -2.96 8.92
N GLU A 33 1.79 -3.96 9.60
CA GLU A 33 1.33 -5.19 8.99
C GLU A 33 -0.16 -5.07 8.70
N ILE A 34 -0.52 -5.14 7.42
CA ILE A 34 -1.89 -5.22 6.94
C ILE A 34 -2.21 -6.69 6.79
N VAL A 35 -3.22 -7.14 7.55
CA VAL A 35 -3.78 -8.48 7.45
C VAL A 35 -5.18 -8.35 6.86
N LEU A 36 -5.36 -8.92 5.68
CA LEU A 36 -6.65 -9.05 5.02
C LEU A 36 -7.12 -10.49 5.14
N GLU A 37 -8.05 -10.72 6.06
CA GLU A 37 -8.68 -12.03 6.25
C GLU A 37 -9.76 -12.24 5.17
N MET A 38 -9.43 -13.05 4.18
CA MET A 38 -10.36 -13.55 3.15
C MET A 38 -10.46 -15.08 3.27
N ASN A 39 -10.78 -15.79 2.19
CA ASN A 39 -10.69 -17.26 2.15
C ASN A 39 -9.26 -17.77 2.41
N ASN A 40 -8.25 -16.97 2.06
CA ASN A 40 -6.87 -17.10 2.51
C ASN A 40 -6.44 -15.75 3.09
N SER A 41 -5.69 -15.79 4.20
CA SER A 41 -5.15 -14.57 4.82
C SER A 41 -4.05 -13.97 3.94
N PHE A 42 -4.22 -12.71 3.53
CA PHE A 42 -3.18 -11.94 2.85
C PHE A 42 -2.46 -11.04 3.86
N HIS A 43 -1.13 -11.17 3.91
CA HIS A 43 -0.28 -10.40 4.81
C HIS A 43 0.65 -9.53 3.97
N ALA A 44 0.63 -8.23 4.23
CA ALA A 44 1.57 -7.29 3.63
C ALA A 44 2.12 -6.35 4.70
N ARG A 45 3.41 -6.03 4.61
CA ARG A 45 4.00 -4.97 5.43
C ARG A 45 4.17 -3.72 4.60
N ILE A 46 3.73 -2.60 5.13
CA ILE A 46 3.81 -1.30 4.47
C ILE A 46 4.47 -0.27 5.37
N TYR A 47 4.92 0.81 4.75
CA TYR A 47 5.29 2.04 5.41
C TYR A 47 4.75 3.22 4.63
N VAL A 48 4.33 4.25 5.36
CA VAL A 48 3.92 5.53 4.79
C VAL A 48 5.04 6.53 5.01
N ILE A 49 5.65 7.00 3.92
CA ILE A 49 6.63 8.08 3.95
C ILE A 49 5.93 9.40 3.69
N ASP A 50 6.20 10.38 4.55
CA ASP A 50 5.93 11.78 4.24
C ASP A 50 7.08 12.42 3.45
N LYS A 51 6.78 12.91 2.26
CA LYS A 51 7.71 13.75 1.47
C LYS A 51 7.30 15.23 1.49
N GLY A 52 6.50 15.64 2.47
CA GLY A 52 5.99 16.99 2.68
C GLY A 52 4.75 17.29 1.85
N ASN A 53 4.85 17.13 0.53
CA ASN A 53 3.75 17.40 -0.41
C ASN A 53 3.04 16.14 -0.91
N ARG A 54 3.57 14.95 -0.59
CA ARG A 54 3.07 13.66 -1.03
C ARG A 54 3.31 12.61 0.04
N LEU A 55 2.34 11.73 0.21
CA LEU A 55 2.47 10.49 0.94
C LEU A 55 2.82 9.39 -0.05
N GLU A 56 3.84 8.62 0.26
CA GLU A 56 4.24 7.46 -0.54
C GLU A 56 4.08 6.20 0.32
N VAL A 57 3.30 5.24 -0.20
CA VAL A 57 3.17 3.91 0.41
C VAL A 57 4.17 3.00 -0.26
N LYS A 58 4.96 2.28 0.53
CA LYS A 58 5.91 1.30 0.02
C LYS A 58 5.73 -0.04 0.71
N TYR A 59 5.92 -1.10 -0.06
CA TYR A 59 5.86 -2.49 0.43
C TYR A 59 7.21 -2.88 1.01
N ILE A 60 7.18 -3.51 2.18
CA ILE A 60 8.35 -4.11 2.81
C ILE A 60 8.28 -5.60 2.58
N ASP A 61 9.43 -6.18 2.21
CA ASP A 61 9.61 -7.62 2.27
C ASP A 61 9.35 -8.09 3.71
N ALA A 62 8.61 -9.19 3.90
CA ALA A 62 8.21 -9.70 5.22
C ALA A 62 9.42 -9.95 6.17
N ARG A 63 10.65 -9.99 5.64
CA ARG A 63 11.88 -10.17 6.40
C ARG A 63 12.55 -8.87 6.88
N LYS A 64 12.07 -7.69 6.46
CA LYS A 64 12.61 -6.40 6.89
C LYS A 64 11.63 -5.71 7.83
N SER A 65 12.14 -5.17 8.94
CA SER A 65 11.37 -4.46 9.97
C SER A 65 11.52 -2.94 9.89
N THR A 66 12.42 -2.44 9.05
CA THR A 66 12.73 -1.01 8.94
C THR A 66 12.85 -0.58 7.47
N CYS A 67 12.49 0.67 7.20
CA CYS A 67 12.74 1.34 5.93
C CYS A 67 14.21 1.70 5.81
N ASN A 68 15.00 0.84 5.15
CA ASN A 68 16.33 1.21 4.64
C ASN A 68 16.31 1.16 3.12
#